data_AF-A0A9D5M010-F1
#
_entry.id   AF-A0A9D5M010-F1
#
_cell.length_a   1.000
_cell.length_b   1.000
_cell.length_c   1.000
_cell.angle_alpha   90.00
_cell.angle_beta   90.00
_cell.angle_gamma   90.00
#
_symmetry.space_group_name_H-M   'P 1'
#
loop_
_entity.id
_entity.type
_entity.pdbx_description
1 polymer ?
#
loop_
_entity_poly.entity_id
_entity_poly.type
_entity_poly.pdbx_seq_one_letter_code
_entity_poly.pdbx_strand_id
1 'polypeptide(L)'
;MIDITATFRQKVQIDMYDAIKQIKSALGFNMGYGEFLNVENGKLIHAKDTSYHGSPNYEYTEISNNPNYIAIYNSLNTLEEYLSDRSAPKWAKHIEPAEQKPSVKKQLAKLPKQPEPKQKSIDKGAR
;
A
#
# COMPACT_ATOMS: atom_id res chain seq x y z
N MET A 1 0.51 63.23 0.42
CA MET A 1 0.26 61.90 -0.16
C MET A 1 0.54 60.91 0.94
N ILE A 2 -0.45 60.10 1.35
CA ILE A 2 -0.32 59.20 2.51
C ILE A 2 -0.40 57.78 1.99
N ASP A 3 0.67 57.02 2.19
CA ASP A 3 0.72 55.60 1.88
C ASP A 3 0.29 54.81 3.11
N ILE A 4 -0.73 53.98 2.96
CA ILE A 4 -1.19 53.06 4.01
C ILE A 4 -0.80 51.65 3.57
N THR A 5 0.10 51.04 4.34
CA THR A 5 0.48 49.64 4.16
C THR A 5 -0.29 48.80 5.17
N ALA A 6 -1.17 47.93 4.71
CA ALA A 6 -1.93 47.02 5.55
C ALA A 6 -1.48 45.58 5.31
N THR A 7 -1.34 44.81 6.39
CA THR A 7 -1.06 43.36 6.33
C THR A 7 -2.16 42.67 7.12
N PHE A 8 -2.77 41.63 6.55
CA PHE A 8 -3.76 40.82 7.26
C PHE A 8 -3.28 39.37 7.38
N ARG A 9 -3.78 38.68 8.40
CA ARG A 9 -3.59 37.25 8.59
C ARG A 9 -4.94 36.55 8.54
N GLN A 10 -5.03 35.47 7.79
CA GLN A 10 -6.22 34.64 7.70
C GLN A 10 -5.95 33.26 8.29
N LYS A 11 -6.93 32.73 9.00
CA LYS A 11 -6.96 31.33 9.43
C LYS A 11 -7.89 30.57 8.50
N VAL A 12 -7.36 29.58 7.80
CA VAL A 12 -8.13 28.69 6.93
C VAL A 12 -8.30 27.37 7.65
N GLN A 13 -9.54 26.89 7.71
CA GLN A 13 -9.84 25.53 8.13
C GLN A 13 -10.00 24.67 6.88
N ILE A 14 -9.31 23.53 6.86
CA ILE A 14 -9.37 22.57 5.77
C ILE A 14 -10.00 21.31 6.34
N ASP A 15 -11.10 20.87 5.75
CA ASP A 15 -11.63 19.54 6.02
C ASP A 15 -10.69 18.50 5.40
N MET A 16 -10.25 17.53 6.20
CA MET A 16 -9.37 16.46 5.74
C MET A 16 -10.04 15.57 4.69
N TYR A 17 -11.35 15.35 4.77
CA TYR A 17 -12.06 14.57 3.76
C TYR A 17 -12.01 15.26 2.39
N ASP A 18 -12.34 16.55 2.34
CA ASP A 18 -12.26 17.32 1.11
C ASP A 18 -10.82 17.44 0.60
N ALA A 19 -9.85 17.60 1.50
CA ALA A 19 -8.43 17.66 1.11
C ALA A 19 -7.99 16.37 0.41
N ILE A 20 -8.27 15.21 1.00
CA ILE A 20 -7.89 13.91 0.41
C ILE A 20 -8.62 13.68 -0.91
N LYS A 21 -9.92 14.01 -0.97
CA LYS A 21 -10.71 13.91 -2.20
C LYS A 21 -10.12 14.78 -3.32
N GLN A 22 -9.72 16.02 -3.02
CA GLN A 22 -9.06 16.89 -4.00
C GLN A 22 -7.70 16.35 -4.45
N ILE A 23 -6.90 15.82 -3.52
CA ILE A 23 -5.61 15.20 -3.84
C ILE A 23 -5.80 13.99 -4.78
N LYS A 24 -6.77 13.11 -4.48
CA LYS A 24 -7.10 11.97 -5.35
C LYS A 24 -7.53 12.43 -6.75
N SER A 25 -8.35 13.47 -6.84
CA SER A 25 -8.75 14.05 -8.12
C SER A 25 -7.57 14.62 -8.91
N ALA A 26 -6.69 15.38 -8.25
CA ALA A 26 -5.50 15.95 -8.88
C ALA A 26 -4.52 14.87 -9.38
N LEU A 27 -4.44 13.74 -8.68
CA LEU A 27 -3.65 12.57 -9.07
C LEU A 27 -4.37 11.66 -10.07
N GLY A 28 -5.59 11.99 -10.53
CA GLY A 28 -6.31 11.14 -11.47
C GLY A 28 -6.82 9.82 -10.88
N PHE A 29 -6.94 9.72 -9.55
CA PHE A 29 -7.57 8.59 -8.85
C PHE A 29 -9.08 8.74 -8.69
N ASN A 30 -9.66 9.79 -9.27
CA ASN A 30 -11.10 10.02 -9.20
C ASN A 30 -11.81 9.11 -10.22
N MET A 31 -12.71 8.28 -9.73
CA MET A 31 -13.41 7.27 -10.52
C MET A 31 -14.88 7.64 -10.68
N GLY A 32 -15.43 7.35 -11.85
CA GLY A 32 -16.85 7.51 -12.13
C GLY A 32 -17.72 6.50 -11.38
N TYR A 33 -19.04 6.64 -11.53
CA TYR A 33 -19.97 5.64 -11.02
C TYR A 33 -19.74 4.29 -11.72
N GLY A 34 -19.59 3.21 -10.96
CA GLY A 34 -19.27 1.88 -11.49
C GLY A 34 -17.81 1.69 -11.88
N GLU A 35 -16.92 2.63 -11.53
CA GLU A 35 -15.49 2.51 -11.77
C GLU A 35 -14.73 2.41 -10.44
N PHE A 36 -13.67 1.62 -10.41
CA PHE A 36 -12.80 1.51 -9.25
C PHE A 36 -11.34 1.28 -9.64
N LEU A 37 -10.45 1.63 -8.72
CA LEU A 37 -9.02 1.36 -8.82
C LEU A 37 -8.63 0.20 -7.92
N ASN A 38 -7.79 -0.68 -8.43
CA ASN A 38 -7.19 -1.74 -7.63
C ASN A 38 -5.71 -1.92 -7.96
N VAL A 39 -4.97 -2.50 -7.01
CA VAL A 39 -3.58 -2.90 -7.23
C VAL A 39 -3.56 -4.42 -7.37
N GLU A 40 -3.22 -4.91 -8.57
CA GLU A 40 -3.07 -6.35 -8.81
C GLU A 40 -1.72 -6.62 -9.47
N ASN A 41 -1.03 -7.66 -9.00
CA ASN A 41 0.28 -8.07 -9.52
C ASN A 41 1.32 -6.93 -9.59
N GLY A 42 1.25 -5.97 -8.65
CA GLY A 42 2.16 -4.82 -8.62
C GLY A 42 1.87 -3.77 -9.70
N LYS A 43 0.66 -3.76 -10.26
CA LYS A 43 0.18 -2.79 -11.24
C LYS A 43 -1.10 -2.12 -10.74
N LEU A 44 -1.22 -0.83 -11.00
CA LEU A 44 -2.46 -0.10 -10.78
C LEU A 44 -3.40 -0.35 -11.97
N ILE A 45 -4.56 -0.89 -11.67
CA ILE A 45 -5.59 -1.28 -12.64
C ILE A 45 -6.84 -0.44 -12.40
N HIS A 46 -7.44 0.04 -13.48
CA HIS A 46 -8.77 0.62 -13.51
C HIS A 46 -9.76 -0.42 -13.98
N ALA A 47 -10.79 -0.64 -13.17
CA ALA A 47 -11.90 -1.50 -13.49
C ALA A 47 -13.14 -0.65 -13.76
N LYS A 48 -13.82 -0.93 -14.87
CA LYS A 48 -15.05 -0.25 -15.28
C LYS A 48 -16.19 -1.24 -15.45
N ASP A 49 -17.31 -0.99 -14.80
CA ASP A 49 -18.53 -1.76 -14.98
C ASP A 49 -19.10 -1.53 -16.39
N THR A 50 -19.30 -2.63 -17.11
CA THR A 50 -19.87 -2.69 -18.47
C THR A 50 -21.15 -3.51 -18.50
N SER A 51 -21.73 -3.80 -17.32
CA SER A 51 -22.96 -4.58 -17.21
C SER A 51 -24.18 -3.80 -17.70
N TYR A 52 -24.64 -4.08 -18.92
CA TYR A 52 -25.87 -3.49 -19.45
C TYR A 52 -27.14 -4.22 -18.96
N HIS A 53 -27.03 -5.45 -18.44
CA HIS A 53 -28.17 -6.34 -18.19
C HIS A 53 -28.09 -7.16 -16.89
N GLY A 54 -27.42 -6.65 -15.85
CA GLY A 54 -27.48 -7.25 -14.50
C GLY A 54 -26.57 -8.47 -14.27
N SER A 55 -25.71 -8.82 -15.23
CA SER A 55 -24.57 -9.71 -14.98
C SER A 55 -23.30 -8.86 -14.83
N PRO A 56 -22.61 -8.91 -13.67
CA PRO A 56 -21.46 -8.05 -13.41
C PRO A 56 -20.32 -8.38 -14.38
N ASN A 57 -20.02 -7.45 -15.28
CA ASN A 57 -18.93 -7.54 -16.25
C ASN A 57 -18.05 -6.32 -16.07
N TYR A 58 -16.77 -6.55 -15.79
CA TYR A 58 -15.79 -5.50 -15.60
C TYR A 58 -14.73 -5.54 -16.69
N GLU A 59 -14.46 -4.38 -17.28
CA GLU A 59 -13.31 -4.17 -18.16
C GLU A 59 -12.15 -3.65 -17.32
N TYR A 60 -10.99 -4.29 -17.44
CA TYR A 60 -9.80 -3.96 -16.67
C TYR A 60 -8.74 -3.34 -17.58
N THR A 61 -8.22 -2.18 -17.19
CA THR A 61 -7.17 -1.46 -17.93
C THR A 61 -5.99 -1.14 -17.01
N GLU A 62 -4.77 -1.39 -17.48
CA GLU A 62 -3.56 -1.04 -16.74
C GLU A 62 -3.29 0.46 -16.85
N ILE A 63 -3.17 1.14 -15.71
CA ILE A 63 -2.85 2.57 -15.66
C ILE A 63 -1.35 2.77 -15.49
N SER A 64 -0.74 2.04 -14.57
CA SER A 64 0.66 2.26 -14.21
C SER A 64 1.28 1.05 -13.53
N ASN A 65 2.53 0.77 -13.86
CA ASN A 65 3.38 -0.21 -13.21
C ASN A 65 4.43 0.45 -12.29
N ASN A 66 4.34 1.77 -12.08
CA ASN A 66 5.32 2.50 -11.29
C ASN A 66 5.10 2.24 -9.79
N PRO A 67 6.07 1.64 -9.07
CA PRO A 67 5.92 1.31 -7.66
C PRO A 67 5.70 2.55 -6.77
N ASN A 68 6.25 3.70 -7.14
CA ASN A 68 6.04 4.94 -6.38
C ASN A 68 4.58 5.42 -6.50
N TYR A 69 3.98 5.26 -7.67
CA TYR A 69 2.60 5.68 -7.91
C TYR A 69 1.61 4.78 -7.16
N ILE A 70 1.90 3.49 -7.12
CA ILE A 70 1.17 2.51 -6.32
C ILE A 70 1.30 2.80 -4.82
N ALA A 71 2.49 3.16 -4.35
CA ALA A 71 2.70 3.54 -2.96
C ALA A 71 1.88 4.77 -2.57
N ILE A 72 1.79 5.78 -3.46
CA ILE A 72 0.95 6.96 -3.24
C ILE A 72 -0.53 6.56 -3.14
N TYR A 73 -1.03 5.74 -4.07
CA TYR A 73 -2.41 5.24 -4.04
C TYR A 73 -2.72 4.52 -2.72
N ASN A 74 -1.87 3.58 -2.32
CA ASN A 74 -2.04 2.84 -1.06
C ASN A 74 -2.02 3.76 0.15
N SER A 75 -1.11 4.74 0.19
CA SER A 75 -1.05 5.69 1.31
C SER A 75 -2.31 6.54 1.46
N LEU A 76 -2.92 6.95 0.34
CA LEU A 76 -4.17 7.71 0.35
C LEU A 76 -5.34 6.85 0.81
N ASN A 77 -5.40 5.57 0.39
CA ASN A 77 -6.43 4.65 0.88
C ASN A 77 -6.32 4.41 2.39
N THR A 78 -5.11 4.21 2.92
CA THR A 78 -4.90 4.08 4.36
C THR A 78 -5.33 5.34 5.12
N LEU A 79 -5.11 6.53 4.56
CA LEU A 79 -5.55 7.78 5.17
C LEU A 79 -7.09 7.91 5.18
N GLU A 80 -7.78 7.51 4.12
CA GLU A 80 -9.25 7.51 4.08
C GLU A 80 -9.87 6.50 5.04
N GLU A 81 -9.30 5.30 5.12
CA GLU A 81 -9.70 4.29 6.09
C GLU A 81 -9.54 4.83 7.52
N TYR A 82 -8.39 5.45 7.82
CA TYR A 82 -8.16 6.08 9.11
C TYR A 82 -9.17 7.19 9.43
N LEU A 83 -9.52 8.03 8.45
CA LEU A 83 -10.53 9.07 8.63
C LEU A 83 -11.91 8.48 8.91
N SER A 84 -12.29 7.42 8.20
CA SER A 84 -13.56 6.71 8.37
C SER A 84 -13.64 6.11 9.78
N ASP A 85 -12.55 5.51 10.25
CA ASP A 85 -12.42 4.88 11.56
C ASP A 85 -12.14 5.87 12.71
N ARG A 86 -11.92 7.15 12.42
CA ARG A 86 -11.66 8.16 13.45
C ARG A 86 -12.84 8.31 14.41
N SER A 87 -14.06 8.16 13.89
CA SER A 87 -15.28 8.20 14.70
C SER A 87 -15.60 6.85 15.35
N ALA A 88 -14.93 5.77 14.95
CA ALA A 88 -15.17 4.44 15.48
C ALA A 88 -14.53 4.27 16.87
N PRO A 89 -15.24 3.67 17.83
CA PRO A 89 -14.68 3.40 19.15
C PRO A 89 -13.52 2.39 19.05
N LYS A 90 -12.51 2.54 19.91
CA LYS A 90 -11.24 1.79 19.82
C LYS A 90 -11.38 0.26 19.78
N TRP A 91 -12.46 -0.29 20.33
CA TRP A 91 -12.76 -1.73 20.35
C TRP A 91 -13.37 -2.27 19.05
N ALA A 92 -13.88 -1.39 18.18
CA ALA A 92 -14.45 -1.74 16.88
C ALA A 92 -13.43 -1.70 15.74
N LYS A 93 -12.19 -1.24 16.03
CA LYS A 93 -11.11 -1.21 15.04
C LYS A 93 -10.65 -2.64 14.77
N HIS A 94 -10.69 -3.06 13.51
CA HIS A 94 -10.17 -4.35 13.10
C HIS A 94 -8.63 -4.28 13.20
N ILE A 95 -8.06 -4.81 14.28
CA ILE A 95 -6.62 -4.93 14.43
C ILE A 95 -6.25 -6.25 13.77
N GLU A 96 -5.73 -6.19 12.54
CA GLU A 96 -5.05 -7.37 11.99
C GLU A 96 -3.96 -7.78 12.99
N PRO A 97 -3.93 -9.04 13.44
CA PRO A 97 -2.89 -9.49 14.35
C PRO A 97 -1.56 -9.32 13.63
N ALA A 98 -0.73 -8.39 14.11
CA ALA A 98 0.62 -8.20 13.61
C ALA A 98 1.27 -9.57 13.49
N GLU A 99 1.58 -9.98 12.25
CA GLU A 99 2.31 -11.21 12.00
C GLU A 99 3.53 -11.17 12.90
N GLN A 100 3.53 -12.06 13.90
CA GLN A 100 4.66 -12.24 14.78
C GLN A 100 5.80 -12.70 13.89
N LYS A 101 6.66 -11.76 13.43
CA LYS A 101 7.93 -12.09 12.80
C LYS A 101 8.59 -13.11 13.73
N PRO A 102 8.75 -14.38 13.32
CA PRO A 102 9.38 -15.35 14.19
C PRO A 102 10.79 -14.83 14.47
N SER A 103 11.06 -14.57 15.75
CA SER A 103 12.36 -14.18 16.28
C SER A 103 13.46 -14.99 15.57
N VAL A 104 14.40 -14.28 14.94
CA VAL A 104 15.53 -14.79 14.14
C VAL A 104 16.28 -15.95 14.84
N LYS A 105 16.21 -16.02 16.17
CA LYS A 105 16.80 -17.09 16.99
C LYS A 105 16.22 -18.49 16.70
N LYS A 106 14.98 -18.63 16.22
CA LYS A 106 14.39 -19.95 15.88
C LYS A 106 14.77 -20.45 14.48
N GLN A 107 15.24 -19.58 13.58
CA GLN A 107 15.67 -19.97 12.24
C GLN A 107 17.11 -20.51 12.21
N LEU A 108 17.99 -20.01 13.09
CA LEU A 108 19.37 -20.51 13.16
C LEU A 108 19.45 -21.98 13.65
N ALA A 109 18.45 -22.45 14.40
CA ALA A 109 18.37 -23.84 14.87
C ALA A 109 17.84 -24.83 13.82
N LYS A 110 17.38 -24.37 12.65
CA LYS A 110 16.83 -25.21 11.58
C LYS A 110 17.66 -25.23 10.30
N LEU A 111 18.86 -24.65 10.29
CA LEU A 111 19.78 -24.91 9.17
C LEU A 111 20.19 -26.39 9.21
N PRO A 112 20.02 -27.17 8.13
CA PRO A 112 20.60 -28.50 8.06
C PRO A 112 22.12 -28.37 8.19
N LYS A 113 22.71 -29.12 9.13
CA LYS A 113 24.17 -29.27 9.21
C LYS A 113 24.66 -29.66 7.83
N GLN A 114 25.49 -28.82 7.21
CA GLN A 114 26.25 -29.25 6.03
C GLN A 114 27.05 -30.50 6.42
N PRO A 115 27.03 -31.57 5.62
CA PRO A 115 27.91 -32.70 5.86
C PRO A 115 29.35 -32.23 5.68
N GLU A 116 30.16 -32.43 6.70
CA GLU A 116 31.62 -32.22 6.66
C GLU A 116 32.22 -33.01 5.48
N PRO A 117 33.18 -32.43 4.74
CA PRO A 117 33.85 -33.17 3.69
C PRO A 117 34.68 -34.31 4.30
N LYS A 118 34.32 -35.56 3.96
CA LYS A 118 35.09 -36.75 4.33
C LYS A 118 36.53 -36.58 3.83
N GLN A 119 37.49 -36.53 4.76
CA GLN A 119 38.90 -36.65 4.46
C GLN A 119 39.15 -38.01 3.76
N LYS A 120 39.59 -37.97 2.50
CA LYS A 120 40.17 -39.14 1.85
C LYS A 120 41.49 -39.44 2.57
N SER A 121 41.55 -40.57 3.26
CA SER A 121 42.81 -41.19 3.66
C SER A 121 43.59 -41.53 2.38
N ILE A 122 44.70 -40.85 2.14
CA ILE A 122 45.66 -41.27 1.12
C ILE A 122 46.52 -42.35 1.77
N ASP A 123 46.28 -43.58 1.33
CA ASP A 123 47.08 -44.75 1.68
C ASP A 123 48.49 -44.57 1.09
N LYS A 124 49.49 -44.37 1.96
CA LYS A 124 50.91 -44.46 1.56
C LYS A 124 51.30 -45.94 1.58
N GLY A 125 50.87 -46.66 0.56
CA GLY A 125 51.35 -47.99 0.23
C GLY A 125 52.69 -47.90 -0.50
N ALA A 126 53.71 -48.47 0.13
CA ALA A 126 55.07 -48.59 -0.36
C ALA A 126 55.18 -49.36 -1.69
N ARG A 127 56.06 -48.88 -2.58
CA ARG A 127 57.04 -49.66 -3.35
C ARG A 127 58.03 -48.72 -4.03
#